data_AF-A0A0F9DLL1-F1
#
_entry.id   AF-A0A0F9DLL1-F1
#
_cell.length_a   1.000
_cell.length_b   1.000
_cell.length_c   1.000
_cell.angle_alpha   90.00
_cell.angle_beta   90.00
_cell.angle_gamma   90.00
#
_symmetry.space_group_name_H-M   'P 1'
#
loop_
_entity.id
_entity.type
_entity.pdbx_description
1 polymer ?
#
loop_
_entity_poly.entity_id
_entity_poly.type
_entity_poly.pdbx_seq_one_letter_code
_entity_poly.pdbx_strand_id
1 'polypeptide(L)'
;MRKLILQDYQVKSGPEEEIECPECKKQITVGGKPLTYDVRDSIIEVMMSPELRLSGRELLERQKIALRIMESPDGEILLEDAEYGKIESAFEEITGFSRRDTELVQRVFEAPEVEVQAVPEEPPAPE
;
A
#
# COMPACT_ATOMS: atom_id res chain seq x y z
N MET A 1 2.81 11.11 14.14
CA MET A 1 3.06 10.99 12.69
C MET A 1 3.73 9.66 12.42
N ARG A 2 3.33 8.99 11.35
CA ARG A 2 3.90 7.70 10.93
C ARG A 2 4.43 7.79 9.51
N LYS A 3 5.53 7.08 9.27
CA LYS A 3 6.19 7.02 7.97
C LYS A 3 5.83 5.72 7.27
N LEU A 4 5.08 5.82 6.18
CA LEU A 4 4.72 4.68 5.35
C LEU A 4 5.62 4.62 4.12
N ILE A 5 6.24 3.47 3.87
CA ILE A 5 7.12 3.29 2.71
C ILE A 5 6.28 2.79 1.52
N LEU A 6 6.37 3.47 0.38
CA LEU A 6 5.57 3.27 -0.83
C LEU A 6 6.36 2.64 -1.99
N GLN A 7 7.54 2.09 -1.70
CA GLN A 7 8.40 1.45 -2.71
C GLN A 7 7.83 0.11 -3.17
N ASP A 8 7.71 -0.04 -4.49
CA ASP A 8 7.32 -1.29 -5.14
C ASP A 8 8.38 -2.38 -4.94
N TYR A 9 7.95 -3.63 -4.99
CA TYR A 9 8.84 -4.76 -4.82
C TYR A 9 8.37 -5.97 -5.62
N GLN A 10 9.27 -6.94 -5.81
CA GLN A 10 8.97 -8.19 -6.49
C GLN A 10 8.84 -9.32 -5.47
N VAL A 11 7.70 -10.00 -5.51
CA VAL A 11 7.50 -11.24 -4.76
C VAL A 11 7.95 -12.41 -5.61
N LYS A 12 8.86 -13.24 -5.07
CA LYS A 12 9.21 -14.52 -5.66
C LYS A 12 7.99 -15.44 -5.57
N SER A 13 7.27 -15.56 -6.67
CA SER A 13 6.45 -16.72 -6.97
C SER A 13 7.36 -17.96 -6.93
N GLY A 14 6.81 -19.12 -6.52
CA GLY A 14 7.58 -20.34 -6.29
C GLY A 14 8.47 -20.75 -7.48
N PRO A 15 9.40 -21.70 -7.27
CA PRO A 15 10.42 -22.05 -8.27
C PRO A 15 9.77 -22.33 -9.63
N GLU A 16 10.35 -21.77 -10.69
CA GLU A 16 10.00 -22.13 -12.06
C GLU A 16 10.47 -23.56 -12.31
N GLU A 17 9.52 -24.47 -12.46
CA GLU A 17 9.74 -25.87 -12.83
C GLU A 17 9.24 -26.08 -14.26
N GLU A 18 10.11 -26.57 -15.13
CA GLU A 18 9.68 -27.06 -16.44
C GLU A 18 9.14 -28.48 -16.27
N ILE A 19 7.83 -28.63 -16.38
CA ILE A 19 7.19 -29.95 -16.40
C ILE A 19 6.69 -30.28 -17.79
N GLU A 20 6.90 -31.52 -18.20
CA GLU A 20 6.34 -32.05 -19.44
C GLU A 20 4.87 -32.42 -19.22
N CYS A 21 3.98 -31.85 -20.02
CA CYS A 21 2.55 -32.19 -19.96
C CYS A 21 2.35 -33.68 -20.27
N PRO A 22 1.77 -34.48 -19.37
CA PRO A 22 1.58 -35.91 -19.59
C PRO A 22 0.62 -36.22 -20.76
N GLU A 23 -0.29 -35.29 -21.09
CA GLU A 23 -1.26 -35.48 -22.18
C GLU A 23 -0.74 -35.02 -23.54
N CYS A 24 -0.06 -33.86 -23.61
CA CYS A 24 0.31 -33.26 -24.89
C CYS A 24 1.82 -33.21 -25.16
N LYS A 25 2.65 -33.70 -24.23
CA LYS A 25 4.13 -33.71 -24.30
C LYS A 25 4.77 -32.35 -24.60
N LYS A 26 4.06 -31.27 -24.31
CA LYS A 26 4.61 -29.91 -24.38
C LYS A 26 5.28 -29.58 -23.06
N GLN A 27 6.37 -28.85 -23.13
CA GLN A 27 6.96 -28.21 -21.96
C GLN A 27 6.00 -27.14 -21.46
N ILE A 28 5.66 -27.22 -20.17
CA ILE A 28 4.88 -26.21 -19.45
C ILE A 28 5.79 -25.69 -18.35
N THR A 29 6.00 -24.37 -18.32
CA THR A 29 6.63 -23.72 -17.17
C THR A 29 5.57 -23.59 -16.08
N VAL A 30 5.79 -24.24 -14.95
CA VAL A 30 4.93 -24.18 -13.76
C VAL A 30 5.75 -23.56 -12.63
N GLY A 31 5.29 -22.41 -12.19
CA GLY A 31 6.06 -21.47 -11.38
C GLY A 31 5.82 -20.08 -11.95
N GLY A 32 5.75 -19.08 -11.08
CA GLY A 32 5.33 -17.75 -11.51
C GLY A 32 6.53 -16.90 -11.91
N LYS A 33 6.35 -16.08 -12.93
CA LYS A 33 7.18 -14.88 -13.12
C LYS A 33 7.12 -14.03 -11.84
N PRO A 34 8.21 -13.35 -11.45
CA PRO A 34 8.19 -12.45 -10.29
C PRO A 34 7.03 -11.48 -10.42
N LEU A 35 6.18 -11.44 -9.39
CA LEU A 35 5.03 -10.55 -9.39
C LEU A 35 5.50 -9.21 -8.84
N THR A 36 5.50 -8.18 -9.69
CA THR A 36 5.71 -6.80 -9.23
C THR A 36 4.47 -6.39 -8.45
N TYR A 37 4.68 -5.91 -7.23
CA TYR A 37 3.64 -5.42 -6.35
C TYR A 37 3.74 -3.90 -6.29
N ASP A 38 2.72 -3.22 -6.84
CA ASP A 38 2.60 -1.76 -6.77
C ASP A 38 1.99 -1.39 -5.42
N VAL A 39 2.82 -0.87 -4.52
CA VAL A 39 2.40 -0.62 -3.14
C VAL A 39 1.40 0.53 -3.07
N ARG A 40 1.57 1.54 -3.93
CA ARG A 40 0.73 2.75 -3.92
C ARG A 40 -0.67 2.42 -4.38
N ASP A 41 -0.75 1.79 -5.54
CA ASP A 41 -2.04 1.42 -6.12
C ASP A 41 -2.76 0.44 -5.21
N SER A 42 -2.05 -0.52 -4.61
CA SER A 42 -2.67 -1.48 -3.68
C SER A 42 -3.25 -0.81 -2.43
N ILE A 43 -2.54 0.16 -1.82
CA ILE A 43 -3.08 0.90 -0.68
C ILE A 43 -4.29 1.73 -1.11
N ILE A 44 -4.22 2.40 -2.27
CA ILE A 44 -5.33 3.22 -2.78
C ILE A 44 -6.55 2.35 -3.07
N GLU A 45 -6.37 1.20 -3.73
CA GLU A 45 -7.44 0.24 -4.01
C GLU A 45 -8.11 -0.26 -2.72
N VAL A 46 -7.31 -0.60 -1.70
CA VAL A 46 -7.83 -0.98 -0.37
C VAL A 46 -8.62 0.17 0.25
N MET A 47 -8.06 1.38 0.28
CA MET A 47 -8.72 2.55 0.87
C MET A 47 -10.04 2.93 0.19
N MET A 48 -10.19 2.56 -1.08
CA MET A 48 -11.34 2.88 -1.94
C MET A 48 -12.24 1.67 -2.22
N SER A 49 -11.97 0.53 -1.58
CA SER A 49 -12.74 -0.69 -1.81
C SER A 49 -14.23 -0.46 -1.53
N PRO A 50 -15.13 -0.87 -2.44
CA PRO A 50 -16.58 -0.85 -2.20
C PRO A 50 -17.01 -1.64 -0.95
N GLU A 51 -16.19 -2.61 -0.51
CA GLU A 51 -16.47 -3.44 0.67
C GLU A 51 -16.52 -2.63 1.97
N LEU A 52 -15.83 -1.50 1.99
CA LEU A 52 -15.79 -0.57 3.13
C LEU A 52 -17.11 0.19 3.32
N ARG A 53 -18.00 0.20 2.32
CA ARG A 53 -19.32 0.86 2.37
C ARG A 53 -19.27 2.30 2.88
N LEU A 54 -18.24 3.04 2.45
CA LEU A 54 -17.99 4.41 2.85
C LEU A 54 -19.17 5.33 2.49
N SER A 55 -19.49 6.25 3.39
CA SER A 55 -20.32 7.40 3.05
C SER A 55 -19.59 8.31 2.05
N GLY A 56 -20.34 9.15 1.33
CA GLY A 56 -19.75 10.11 0.40
C GLY A 56 -18.74 11.06 1.05
N ARG A 57 -18.92 11.40 2.34
CA ARG A 57 -17.97 12.23 3.08
C ARG A 57 -16.68 11.48 3.37
N GLU A 58 -16.77 10.24 3.86
CA GLU A 58 -15.60 9.41 4.15
C GLU A 58 -14.80 9.13 2.89
N LEU A 59 -15.48 8.87 1.77
CA LEU A 59 -14.84 8.70 0.48
C LEU A 59 -14.01 9.93 0.07
N LEU A 60 -14.56 11.14 0.21
CA LEU A 60 -13.83 12.37 -0.09
C LEU A 60 -12.64 12.59 0.84
N GLU A 61 -12.76 12.23 2.11
CA GLU A 61 -11.66 12.33 3.06
C GLU A 61 -10.53 11.32 2.72
N ARG A 62 -10.88 10.08 2.36
CA ARG A 62 -9.90 9.07 1.91
C ARG A 62 -9.30 9.41 0.55
N GLN A 63 -10.04 10.06 -0.35
CA GLN A 63 -9.54 10.54 -1.64
C GLN A 63 -8.39 11.53 -1.48
N LYS A 64 -8.44 12.42 -0.49
CA LYS A 64 -7.32 13.35 -0.23
C LYS A 64 -6.04 12.60 0.13
N ILE A 65 -6.16 11.55 0.93
CA ILE A 65 -5.02 10.71 1.33
C ILE A 65 -4.51 9.92 0.11
N ALA A 66 -5.40 9.33 -0.67
CA ALA A 66 -5.04 8.59 -1.89
C ALA A 66 -4.29 9.45 -2.90
N LEU A 67 -4.72 10.70 -3.13
CA LEU A 67 -4.00 11.64 -4.01
C LEU A 67 -2.59 11.93 -3.48
N ARG A 68 -2.43 12.16 -2.18
CA ARG A 68 -1.10 12.38 -1.58
C ARG A 68 -0.19 11.15 -1.71
N ILE A 69 -0.73 9.94 -1.54
CA ILE A 69 0.01 8.68 -1.74
C ILE A 69 0.46 8.56 -3.21
N MET A 70 -0.42 8.88 -4.16
CA MET A 70 -0.11 8.84 -5.59
C MET A 70 0.97 9.84 -5.97
N GLU A 71 0.89 11.07 -5.45
CA GLU A 71 1.78 12.18 -5.80
C GLU A 71 3.12 12.17 -5.03
N SER A 72 3.30 11.30 -4.03
CA SER A 72 4.53 11.31 -3.23
C SER A 72 5.77 10.95 -4.08
N PRO A 73 6.82 11.77 -4.16
CA PRO A 73 7.95 11.50 -5.03
C PRO A 73 8.94 10.47 -4.44
N ASP A 74 9.06 10.40 -3.12
CA ASP A 74 10.23 9.79 -2.46
C ASP A 74 10.09 8.30 -2.14
N GLY A 75 9.02 7.66 -2.64
CA GLY A 75 8.72 6.26 -2.29
C GLY A 75 8.40 6.10 -0.80
N GLU A 76 8.01 7.17 -0.13
CA GLU A 76 7.58 7.22 1.26
C GLU A 76 6.60 8.36 1.49
N ILE A 77 5.77 8.28 2.51
CA ILE A 77 4.85 9.36 2.88
C ILE A 77 4.78 9.48 4.40
N LEU A 78 4.75 10.73 4.86
CA LEU A 78 4.46 11.06 6.25
C LEU A 78 2.96 11.32 6.40
N LEU A 79 2.34 10.56 7.30
CA LEU A 79 0.92 10.63 7.58
C LEU A 79 0.70 11.08 9.02
N GLU A 80 -0.29 11.93 9.20
CA GLU A 80 -0.82 12.20 10.53
C GLU A 80 -1.54 10.97 11.08
N ASP A 81 -1.64 10.87 12.40
CA ASP A 81 -2.19 9.67 13.05
C ASP A 81 -3.65 9.43 12.64
N ALA A 82 -4.42 10.50 12.42
CA ALA A 82 -5.79 10.42 11.91
C ALA A 82 -5.88 9.95 10.46
N GLU A 83 -4.89 10.27 9.64
CA GLU A 83 -4.84 9.81 8.24
C GLU A 83 -4.41 8.36 8.17
N TYR A 84 -3.38 8.01 8.93
CA TYR A 84 -2.88 6.66 9.02
C TYR A 84 -3.94 5.69 9.61
N GLY A 85 -4.69 6.12 10.63
CA GLY A 85 -5.79 5.32 11.18
C GLY A 85 -6.89 5.01 10.16
N LYS A 86 -7.12 5.86 9.15
CA LYS A 86 -8.06 5.57 8.05
C LYS A 86 -7.51 4.51 7.09
N ILE A 87 -6.20 4.40 6.97
CA ILE A 87 -5.55 3.34 6.21
C ILE A 87 -5.68 2.04 6.99
N GLU A 88 -5.31 2.03 8.27
CA GLU A 88 -5.45 0.84 9.13
C GLU A 88 -6.88 0.30 9.13
N SER A 89 -7.88 1.17 9.34
CA SER A 89 -9.28 0.71 9.36
C SER A 89 -9.70 0.09 8.03
N ALA A 90 -9.18 0.57 6.89
CA ALA A 90 -9.44 -0.05 5.60
C ALA A 90 -8.90 -1.49 5.53
N PHE A 91 -7.71 -1.74 6.09
CA PHE A 91 -7.11 -3.08 6.14
C PHE A 91 -7.76 -3.99 7.19
N GLU A 92 -8.34 -3.44 8.26
CA GLU A 92 -9.10 -4.21 9.25
C GLU A 92 -10.50 -4.62 8.74
N GLU A 93 -11.15 -3.77 7.95
CA GLU A 93 -12.52 -3.95 7.48
C GLU A 93 -12.62 -4.86 6.24
N ILE A 94 -11.60 -4.87 5.37
CA ILE A 94 -11.58 -5.73 4.19
C ILE A 94 -11.38 -7.20 4.60
N THR A 95 -12.19 -8.06 4.01
CA THR A 95 -12.07 -9.51 4.15
C THR A 95 -11.56 -10.13 2.87
N GLY A 96 -10.82 -11.25 2.95
CA GLY A 96 -10.40 -11.99 1.74
C GLY A 96 -8.97 -11.75 1.27
N PHE A 97 -8.10 -11.18 2.12
CA PHE A 97 -6.66 -11.13 1.86
C PHE A 97 -6.09 -12.54 1.58
N SER A 98 -5.26 -12.64 0.55
CA SER A 98 -4.53 -13.86 0.20
C SER A 98 -3.20 -13.93 0.96
N ARG A 99 -2.55 -15.10 0.93
CA ARG A 99 -1.18 -15.27 1.45
C ARG A 99 -0.17 -14.28 0.83
N ARG A 100 -0.45 -13.77 -0.38
CA ARG A 100 0.42 -12.80 -1.05
C ARG A 100 0.25 -11.38 -0.50
N ASP A 101 -0.90 -11.09 0.12
CA ASP A 101 -1.24 -9.75 0.61
C ASP A 101 -0.79 -9.52 2.06
N THR A 102 -0.35 -10.58 2.74
CA THR A 102 0.13 -10.52 4.14
C THR A 102 1.27 -9.52 4.32
N GLU A 103 2.18 -9.41 3.36
CA GLU A 103 3.31 -8.48 3.41
C GLU A 103 2.86 -7.01 3.34
N LEU A 104 1.86 -6.69 2.52
CA LEU A 104 1.29 -5.34 2.45
C LEU A 104 0.63 -4.97 3.78
N VAL A 105 -0.16 -5.89 4.32
CA VAL A 105 -0.85 -5.74 5.61
C VAL A 105 0.18 -5.46 6.72
N GLN A 106 1.21 -6.29 6.85
CA GLN A 106 2.26 -6.10 7.85
C GLN A 106 2.92 -4.73 7.73
N ARG A 107 3.27 -4.30 6.51
CA ARG A 107 3.91 -3.01 6.29
C ARG A 107 3.06 -1.83 6.73
N VAL A 108 1.73 -1.92 6.55
CA VAL A 108 0.81 -0.91 7.02
C VAL A 108 0.78 -0.93 8.54
N PHE A 109 0.49 -2.06 9.19
CA PHE A 109 0.36 -2.13 10.66
C PHE A 109 1.68 -1.93 11.44
N GLU A 110 2.83 -2.22 10.82
CA GLU A 110 4.16 -2.11 11.44
C GLU A 110 4.92 -0.84 11.02
N ALA A 111 4.23 0.14 10.41
CA ALA A 111 4.87 1.37 9.98
C ALA A 111 5.47 2.15 11.17
N PRO A 112 6.74 2.59 11.10
CA PRO A 112 7.40 3.23 12.23
C PRO A 112 6.83 4.62 12.53
N GLU A 113 6.71 4.91 13.82
CA GLU A 113 6.49 6.26 14.32
C GLU A 113 7.76 7.11 14.16
N VAL A 114 7.59 8.36 13.77
CA VAL A 114 8.69 9.29 13.54
C VAL A 114 8.43 10.62 14.25
N GLU A 115 9.46 11.15 14.90
CA GLU A 115 9.44 12.48 15.50
C GLU A 115 9.73 13.54 14.43
N VAL A 116 8.85 14.52 14.30
CA VAL A 116 9.05 15.65 13.39
C VAL A 116 9.52 16.86 14.18
N GLN A 117 10.70 17.38 13.84
CA GLN A 117 11.15 18.66 14.36
C GLN A 117 10.35 19.77 13.68
N ALA A 118 9.62 20.56 14.46
CA ALA A 118 8.95 21.76 13.96
C ALA A 118 10.01 22.70 13.37
N VAL A 119 9.89 23.01 12.08
CA VAL A 119 10.68 24.10 11.49
C VAL A 119 10.18 25.38 12.16
N PRO A 120 11.05 26.18 12.81
CA PRO A 120 10.62 27.44 13.40
C PRO A 120 10.04 28.32 12.30
N GLU A 121 8.78 28.73 12.45
CA GLU A 121 8.17 29.74 11.57
C GLU A 121 9.04 31.00 11.63
N GLU A 122 9.62 31.40 10.50
CA GLU A 122 10.26 32.72 10.41
C GLU A 122 9.18 33.77 10.70
N PRO A 123 9.44 34.72 11.62
CA PRO A 123 8.46 35.74 11.95
C PRO A 123 8.12 36.56 10.68
N PRO A 124 6.85 36.96 10.50
CA PRO A 124 6.43 37.72 9.33
C PRO A 124 7.28 38.98 9.20
N ALA A 125 7.77 39.22 7.97
CA ALA A 125 8.56 40.40 7.66
C ALA A 125 7.78 41.67 8.05
N PRO A 126 8.41 42.64 8.75
CA PRO A 126 7.75 43.89 9.08
C PRO A 126 7.41 44.68 7.80
N GLU A 127 6.18 45.20 7.75
CA GLU A 127 5.61 46.03 6.68
C GLU A 127 6.43 47.31 6.40
#